data_AF-A0A7J0CA28-F1
#
_entry.id   AF-A0A7J0CA28-F1
#
_cell.length_a   1.000
_cell.length_b   1.000
_cell.length_c   1.000
_cell.angle_alpha   90.00
_cell.angle_beta   90.00
_cell.angle_gamma   90.00
#
_symmetry.space_group_name_H-M   'P 1'
#
loop_
_entity.id
_entity.type
_entity.pdbx_description
1 polymer ?
#
loop_
_entity_poly.entity_id
_entity_poly.type
_entity_poly.pdbx_seq_one_letter_code
_entity_poly.pdbx_strand_id
1 'polypeptide(L)'
;MFDLRRSDVALLQAVSDHGSLHAVERGGRMTQSSASRRLIKLERRLRTPLVSRSSTGTELTEAGHALLHAGRRLVGAIDFAMATSHHRTDTRERLPVVQFAVGTERAYGMGRDLADRFPEAVFDVVPGDSRDVWQRFERYAVDAACGWETTRRPGLRRSEALVRTVVDEPQWVALPRDHPLARQETLDLHDLADAEWVATVGGDACDDQGWAFSLLSPAPRVSFTVRSQSAALELVGRGYGVALVSPLSPEPEHDLSLVLRPLRQRLVRRLTLAVDPLVVPLTLAHELCTWLRYGYAQRAAKRNPVYAASASFPPLAEGPGRPLRARPEAGASSPGARGPLPVLLSELHWTGPDSDSHFEAEHLHLLRVIDRIGSLNRAAATLLVTQPALTRRIHRLEKGCGLPLVYSTARGTSLSAAARRLLDCTGPAESRLDELVGRMRQIAAAQSAGVPAASPIGAPIAPPATASPAASRAAACADERSNSVSASVNPPARQGPGRCRERSAGR
;
A
#
# COMPACT_ATOMS: atom_id res chain seq x y z
N MET A 1 -25.42 8.37 1.64
CA MET A 1 -24.90 7.28 2.46
C MET A 1 -25.34 5.95 1.90
N PHE A 2 -24.38 5.14 1.47
CA PHE A 2 -24.56 3.76 1.08
C PHE A 2 -24.43 2.83 2.31
N ASP A 3 -25.48 2.03 2.59
CA ASP A 3 -25.46 1.02 3.65
C ASP A 3 -24.51 -0.15 3.28
N LEU A 4 -23.26 -0.05 3.70
CA LEU A 4 -22.26 -1.12 3.65
C LEU A 4 -22.07 -1.66 5.06
N ARG A 5 -22.27 -2.96 5.26
CA ARG A 5 -22.31 -3.58 6.61
C ARG A 5 -21.01 -4.31 6.92
N ARG A 6 -20.68 -4.54 8.20
CA ARG A 6 -19.52 -5.37 8.62
C ARG A 6 -19.48 -6.72 7.90
N SER A 7 -20.64 -7.31 7.66
CA SER A 7 -20.79 -8.58 6.95
C SER A 7 -20.57 -8.50 5.43
N ASP A 8 -20.63 -7.32 4.80
CA ASP A 8 -20.16 -7.12 3.42
C ASP A 8 -18.63 -6.99 3.39
N VAL A 9 -18.04 -6.26 4.36
CA VAL A 9 -16.59 -6.12 4.50
C VAL A 9 -15.92 -7.46 4.76
N ALA A 10 -16.44 -8.26 5.70
CA ALA A 10 -15.94 -9.59 6.02
C ALA A 10 -16.05 -10.60 4.85
N LEU A 11 -17.07 -10.45 4.00
CA LEU A 11 -17.24 -11.25 2.78
C LEU A 11 -16.13 -10.93 1.76
N LEU A 12 -15.89 -9.65 1.49
CA LEU A 12 -14.85 -9.22 0.54
C LEU A 12 -13.43 -9.52 1.08
N GLN A 13 -13.21 -9.39 2.39
CA GLN A 13 -11.99 -9.82 3.09
C GLN A 13 -11.67 -11.29 2.81
N ALA A 14 -12.62 -12.20 3.08
CA ALA A 14 -12.42 -13.63 2.90
C ALA A 14 -12.18 -14.05 1.44
N VAL A 15 -12.68 -13.28 0.46
CA VAL A 15 -12.31 -13.44 -0.96
C VAL A 15 -10.87 -12.95 -1.20
N SER A 16 -10.49 -11.79 -0.66
CA SER A 16 -9.14 -11.23 -0.78
C SER A 16 -8.03 -12.11 -0.18
N ASP A 17 -8.31 -12.82 0.91
CA ASP A 17 -7.29 -13.57 1.67
C ASP A 17 -7.15 -15.03 1.21
N HIS A 18 -8.16 -15.57 0.52
CA HIS A 18 -8.27 -17.01 0.26
C HIS A 18 -8.69 -17.37 -1.18
N GLY A 19 -8.95 -16.38 -2.04
CA GLY A 19 -9.29 -16.59 -3.45
C GLY A 19 -10.56 -17.43 -3.69
N SER A 20 -11.44 -17.58 -2.70
CA SER A 20 -12.56 -18.52 -2.79
C SER A 20 -13.70 -18.22 -1.81
N LEU A 21 -14.93 -18.25 -2.33
CA LEU A 21 -16.16 -18.12 -1.54
C LEU A 21 -16.41 -19.32 -0.59
N HIS A 22 -15.71 -20.45 -0.77
CA HIS A 22 -15.75 -21.56 0.21
C HIS A 22 -15.00 -21.22 1.51
N ALA A 23 -14.04 -20.28 1.47
CA ALA A 23 -13.27 -19.94 2.66
C ALA A 23 -14.08 -19.16 3.71
N VAL A 24 -15.16 -18.50 3.28
CA VAL A 24 -16.09 -17.77 4.17
C VAL A 24 -16.77 -18.72 5.17
N GLU A 25 -17.03 -19.97 4.76
CA GLU A 25 -17.64 -21.00 5.60
C GLU A 25 -16.68 -21.47 6.71
N ARG A 26 -15.38 -21.60 6.38
CA ARG A 26 -14.32 -21.97 7.34
C ARG A 26 -14.14 -20.92 8.44
N GLY A 27 -14.53 -19.67 8.20
CA GLY A 27 -14.57 -18.60 9.21
C GLY A 27 -15.84 -18.58 10.07
N GLY A 28 -16.80 -19.50 9.86
CA GLY A 28 -18.04 -19.62 10.63
C GLY A 28 -19.07 -18.49 10.45
N ARG A 29 -18.76 -17.43 9.69
CA ARG A 29 -19.57 -16.19 9.62
C ARG A 29 -20.77 -16.27 8.69
N MET A 30 -20.73 -17.10 7.64
CA MET A 30 -21.87 -17.34 6.71
C MET A 30 -21.60 -18.53 5.78
N THR A 31 -22.65 -19.14 5.23
CA THR A 31 -22.54 -20.22 4.22
C THR A 31 -22.19 -19.66 2.83
N GLN A 32 -21.58 -20.46 1.95
CA GLN A 32 -21.23 -20.10 0.58
C GLN A 32 -22.45 -19.64 -0.22
N SER A 33 -23.60 -20.28 -0.04
CA SER A 33 -24.84 -19.92 -0.73
C SER A 33 -25.36 -18.55 -0.29
N SER A 34 -25.22 -18.20 1.00
CA SER A 34 -25.57 -16.87 1.52
C SER A 34 -24.53 -15.81 1.13
N ALA A 35 -23.24 -16.13 1.14
CA ALA A 35 -22.13 -15.30 0.66
C ALA A 35 -22.33 -14.89 -0.81
N SER A 36 -22.60 -15.88 -1.68
CA SER A 36 -22.87 -15.66 -3.12
C SER A 36 -24.11 -14.78 -3.36
N ARG A 37 -25.25 -15.10 -2.72
CA ARG A 37 -26.48 -14.28 -2.78
C ARG A 37 -26.23 -12.84 -2.32
N ARG A 38 -25.41 -12.66 -1.28
CA ARG A 38 -25.05 -11.35 -0.72
C ARG A 38 -24.16 -10.55 -1.65
N LEU A 39 -23.13 -11.17 -2.21
CA LEU A 39 -22.24 -10.56 -3.21
C LEU A 39 -23.04 -10.06 -4.42
N ILE A 40 -23.90 -10.91 -5.00
CA ILE A 40 -24.80 -10.56 -6.10
C ILE A 40 -25.71 -9.38 -5.73
N LYS A 41 -26.21 -9.30 -4.49
CA LYS A 41 -27.02 -8.17 -4.01
C LYS A 41 -26.19 -6.89 -3.90
N LEU A 42 -24.92 -6.99 -3.47
CA LEU A 42 -24.00 -5.85 -3.34
C LEU A 42 -23.60 -5.29 -4.72
N GLU A 43 -23.19 -6.16 -5.64
CA GLU A 43 -22.89 -5.84 -7.04
C GLU A 43 -24.08 -5.17 -7.73
N ARG A 44 -25.30 -5.69 -7.58
CA ARG A 44 -26.54 -5.08 -8.13
C ARG A 44 -26.82 -3.69 -7.56
N ARG A 45 -26.50 -3.42 -6.29
CA ARG A 45 -26.66 -2.09 -5.66
C ARG A 45 -25.64 -1.06 -6.15
N LEU A 46 -24.52 -1.51 -6.71
CA LEU A 46 -23.42 -0.69 -7.22
C LEU A 46 -23.42 -0.58 -8.75
N ARG A 47 -24.03 -1.57 -9.43
CA ARG A 47 -23.97 -1.81 -10.88
C ARG A 47 -22.55 -2.14 -11.39
N THR A 48 -21.70 -2.66 -10.51
CA THR A 48 -20.28 -2.93 -10.80
C THR A 48 -19.91 -4.32 -10.28
N PRO A 49 -19.21 -5.16 -11.06
CA PRO A 49 -18.70 -6.45 -10.56
C PRO A 49 -17.60 -6.20 -9.51
N LEU A 50 -17.73 -6.87 -8.36
CA LEU A 50 -16.77 -6.80 -7.26
C LEU A 50 -15.82 -8.00 -7.26
N VAL A 51 -16.18 -9.08 -7.96
CA VAL A 51 -15.30 -10.24 -8.19
C VAL A 51 -15.10 -10.57 -9.66
N SER A 52 -13.95 -11.15 -9.97
CA SER A 52 -13.67 -11.87 -11.20
C SER A 52 -13.55 -13.38 -10.92
N ARG A 53 -13.63 -14.20 -11.98
CA ARG A 53 -13.27 -15.62 -11.93
C ARG A 53 -11.95 -15.80 -12.68
N SER A 54 -10.97 -16.40 -12.04
CA SER A 54 -9.70 -16.81 -12.64
C SER A 54 -9.65 -18.34 -12.75
N SER A 55 -8.62 -18.87 -13.41
CA SER A 55 -8.34 -20.32 -13.40
C SER A 55 -7.93 -20.84 -12.01
N THR A 56 -7.52 -19.94 -11.12
CA THR A 56 -7.10 -20.21 -9.73
C THR A 56 -8.19 -20.00 -8.69
N GLY A 57 -9.29 -19.28 -9.00
CA GLY A 57 -10.41 -19.12 -8.08
C GLY A 57 -11.32 -17.92 -8.35
N THR A 58 -11.69 -17.23 -7.27
CA THR A 58 -12.48 -15.99 -7.25
C THR A 58 -11.62 -14.89 -6.64
N GLU A 59 -11.33 -13.86 -7.43
CA GLU A 59 -10.49 -12.72 -7.02
C GLU A 59 -11.35 -11.45 -6.96
N LEU A 60 -10.91 -10.44 -6.20
CA LEU A 60 -11.58 -9.14 -6.21
C LEU A 60 -11.23 -8.37 -7.49
N THR A 61 -12.20 -7.66 -8.05
CA THR A 61 -11.91 -6.62 -9.04
C THR A 61 -11.25 -5.41 -8.37
N GLU A 62 -10.75 -4.45 -9.15
CA GLU A 62 -10.34 -3.14 -8.64
C GLU A 62 -11.46 -2.47 -7.82
N ALA A 63 -12.72 -2.57 -8.28
CA ALA A 63 -13.89 -2.11 -7.55
C ALA A 63 -14.14 -2.91 -6.25
N GLY A 64 -13.91 -4.24 -6.27
CA GLY A 64 -13.94 -5.10 -5.09
C GLY A 64 -12.94 -4.67 -4.02
N HIS A 65 -11.68 -4.45 -4.41
CA HIS A 65 -10.63 -3.95 -3.52
C HIS A 65 -10.93 -2.55 -2.98
N ALA A 66 -11.41 -1.64 -3.83
CA ALA A 66 -11.76 -0.27 -3.42
C ALA A 66 -12.95 -0.25 -2.45
N LEU A 67 -13.95 -1.12 -2.61
CA LEU A 67 -15.08 -1.22 -1.68
C LEU A 67 -14.68 -1.88 -0.35
N LEU A 68 -13.86 -2.93 -0.40
CA LEU A 68 -13.29 -3.57 0.79
C LEU A 68 -12.51 -2.56 1.63
N HIS A 69 -11.67 -1.73 0.99
CA HIS A 69 -11.04 -0.54 1.59
C HIS A 69 -12.06 0.36 2.30
N ALA A 70 -12.97 0.97 1.55
CA ALA A 70 -13.88 1.99 2.10
C ALA A 70 -14.76 1.42 3.23
N GLY A 71 -15.08 0.12 3.15
CA GLY A 71 -15.72 -0.63 4.22
C GLY A 71 -14.86 -0.83 5.45
N ARG A 72 -13.61 -1.28 5.32
CA ARG A 72 -12.69 -1.40 6.48
C ARG A 72 -12.49 -0.07 7.18
N ARG A 73 -12.32 1.03 6.42
CA ARG A 73 -12.25 2.39 6.99
C ARG A 73 -13.48 2.74 7.82
N LEU A 74 -14.68 2.53 7.26
CA LEU A 74 -15.92 2.88 7.95
C LEU A 74 -16.13 2.02 9.20
N VAL A 75 -15.84 0.72 9.13
CA VAL A 75 -15.91 -0.20 10.28
C VAL A 75 -14.89 0.20 11.35
N GLY A 76 -13.62 0.41 10.99
CA GLY A 76 -12.57 0.81 11.92
C GLY A 76 -12.81 2.17 12.58
N ALA A 77 -13.32 3.17 11.84
CA ALA A 77 -13.68 4.47 12.39
C ALA A 77 -14.86 4.38 13.37
N ILE A 78 -15.85 3.51 13.11
CA ILE A 78 -16.91 3.22 14.07
C ILE A 78 -16.34 2.51 15.29
N ASP A 79 -15.58 1.42 15.10
CA ASP A 79 -15.07 0.57 16.17
C ASP A 79 -14.14 1.36 17.11
N PHE A 80 -13.24 2.19 16.57
CA PHE A 80 -12.44 3.17 17.33
C PHE A 80 -13.29 4.16 18.12
N ALA A 81 -14.31 4.76 17.50
CA ALA A 81 -15.17 5.74 18.17
C ALA A 81 -16.06 5.10 19.25
N MET A 82 -16.51 3.86 19.07
CA MET A 82 -17.25 3.10 20.06
C MET A 82 -16.35 2.68 21.22
N ALA A 83 -15.18 2.10 20.94
CA ALA A 83 -14.20 1.69 21.95
C ALA A 83 -13.78 2.90 22.80
N THR A 84 -13.38 4.01 22.18
CA THR A 84 -12.96 5.22 22.91
C THR A 84 -14.09 5.96 23.63
N SER A 85 -15.34 5.51 23.52
CA SER A 85 -16.51 6.11 24.20
C SER A 85 -17.09 5.25 25.35
N HIS A 86 -16.81 3.94 25.41
CA HIS A 86 -17.36 3.05 26.45
C HIS A 86 -16.67 3.21 27.81
N HIS A 87 -15.39 3.55 27.82
CA HIS A 87 -14.56 3.55 29.03
C HIS A 87 -14.95 4.73 29.95
N ARG A 88 -15.72 4.40 31.00
CA ARG A 88 -16.13 5.33 32.07
C ARG A 88 -15.17 5.37 33.26
N THR A 89 -14.20 4.45 33.32
CA THR A 89 -12.98 4.53 34.14
C THR A 89 -12.03 5.56 33.51
N ASP A 90 -11.13 6.18 34.30
CA ASP A 90 -10.33 7.33 33.84
C ASP A 90 -9.56 7.03 32.54
N THR A 91 -10.00 7.65 31.45
CA THR A 91 -9.53 7.39 30.08
C THR A 91 -8.13 7.94 29.81
N ARG A 92 -7.51 8.60 30.78
CA ARG A 92 -6.10 8.97 30.77
C ARG A 92 -5.14 7.78 30.75
N GLU A 93 -5.59 6.59 31.16
CA GLU A 93 -4.73 5.40 31.34
C GLU A 93 -4.83 4.34 30.23
N ARG A 94 -5.22 4.71 28.99
CA ARG A 94 -5.24 3.76 27.86
C ARG A 94 -4.71 4.37 26.55
N LEU A 95 -3.86 3.61 25.86
CA LEU A 95 -3.15 4.04 24.65
C LEU A 95 -3.68 3.32 23.39
N PRO A 96 -3.90 4.00 22.25
CA PRO A 96 -4.19 3.36 20.97
C PRO A 96 -3.00 2.52 20.49
N VAL A 97 -3.29 1.36 19.89
CA VAL A 97 -2.29 0.60 19.13
C VAL A 97 -2.31 1.06 17.67
N VAL A 98 -1.12 1.28 17.11
CA VAL A 98 -0.88 1.62 15.69
C VAL A 98 -0.09 0.46 15.06
N GLN A 99 -0.66 -0.22 14.08
CA GLN A 99 0.09 -1.20 13.28
C GLN A 99 0.99 -0.47 12.30
N PHE A 100 2.30 -0.69 12.39
CA PHE A 100 3.31 0.04 11.65
C PHE A 100 4.21 -0.91 10.87
N ALA A 101 3.99 -1.02 9.55
CA ALA A 101 4.88 -1.79 8.68
C ALA A 101 6.19 -1.04 8.43
N VAL A 102 7.34 -1.70 8.61
CA VAL A 102 8.65 -1.04 8.53
C VAL A 102 9.65 -1.93 7.77
N GLY A 103 10.44 -1.31 6.89
CA GLY A 103 11.58 -1.97 6.25
C GLY A 103 12.50 -2.64 7.27
N THR A 104 12.84 -3.92 7.10
CA THR A 104 13.60 -4.75 8.06
C THR A 104 14.80 -4.05 8.68
N GLU A 105 15.67 -3.43 7.86
CA GLU A 105 16.87 -2.67 8.27
C GLU A 105 16.59 -1.54 9.28
N ARG A 106 15.35 -1.04 9.35
CA ARG A 106 14.93 -0.02 10.32
C ARG A 106 14.20 -0.59 11.53
N ALA A 107 13.46 -1.69 11.39
CA ALA A 107 12.64 -2.27 12.47
C ALA A 107 13.45 -2.59 13.73
N TYR A 108 14.66 -3.14 13.57
CA TYR A 108 15.57 -3.47 14.69
C TYR A 108 15.98 -2.27 15.55
N GLY A 109 15.82 -1.04 15.05
CA GLY A 109 16.10 0.21 15.78
C GLY A 109 14.86 0.92 16.34
N MET A 110 13.68 0.31 16.29
CA MET A 110 12.40 0.93 16.71
C MET A 110 11.86 0.41 18.04
N GLY A 111 12.73 -0.08 18.92
CA GLY A 111 12.36 -0.58 20.24
C GLY A 111 12.03 0.54 21.23
N ARG A 112 12.73 0.55 22.38
CA ARG A 112 12.43 1.44 23.50
C ARG A 112 12.39 2.92 23.12
N ASP A 113 13.29 3.38 22.25
CA ASP A 113 13.38 4.78 21.80
C ASP A 113 12.12 5.29 21.09
N LEU A 114 11.30 4.40 20.52
CA LEU A 114 10.00 4.76 19.91
C LEU A 114 8.93 4.92 21.00
N ALA A 115 8.82 3.96 21.92
CA ALA A 115 7.89 4.00 23.05
C ALA A 115 8.19 5.15 24.04
N ASP A 116 9.46 5.40 24.35
CA ASP A 116 9.89 6.51 25.22
C ASP A 116 9.70 7.89 24.52
N ARG A 117 9.55 7.96 23.19
CA ARG A 117 9.25 9.19 22.45
C ARG A 117 7.76 9.45 22.27
N PHE A 118 6.96 8.39 22.06
CA PHE A 118 5.53 8.45 21.76
C PHE A 118 4.69 7.75 22.85
N PRO A 119 4.77 8.18 24.13
CA PRO A 119 4.05 7.55 25.24
C PRO A 119 2.52 7.66 25.13
N GLU A 120 2.01 8.42 24.16
CA GLU A 120 0.59 8.52 23.81
C GLU A 120 0.10 7.42 22.85
N ALA A 121 0.97 6.51 22.38
CA ALA A 121 0.62 5.41 21.48
C ALA A 121 1.46 4.15 21.74
N VAL A 122 0.96 2.99 21.28
CA VAL A 122 1.72 1.73 21.27
C VAL A 122 1.87 1.26 19.83
N PHE A 123 3.10 0.96 19.41
CA PHE A 123 3.37 0.56 18.03
C PHE A 123 3.51 -0.96 17.92
N ASP A 124 2.62 -1.58 17.14
CA ASP A 124 2.77 -2.96 16.68
C ASP A 124 3.65 -2.93 15.42
N VAL A 125 4.96 -3.14 15.59
CA VAL A 125 5.96 -2.98 14.53
C VAL A 125 6.06 -4.26 13.70
N VAL A 126 5.67 -4.15 12.43
CA VAL A 126 5.57 -5.27 11.48
C VAL A 126 6.74 -5.20 10.48
N PRO A 127 7.83 -5.95 10.67
CA PRO A 127 8.96 -5.95 9.74
C PRO A 127 8.61 -6.63 8.41
N GLY A 128 9.08 -6.05 7.31
CA GLY A 128 8.99 -6.60 5.96
C GLY A 128 10.00 -5.95 5.00
N ASP A 129 10.09 -6.43 3.76
CA ASP A 129 10.73 -5.64 2.69
C ASP A 129 9.78 -4.52 2.22
N SER A 130 10.27 -3.52 1.49
CA SER A 130 9.46 -2.38 1.07
C SER A 130 8.28 -2.78 0.19
N ARG A 131 8.35 -3.89 -0.56
CA ARG A 131 7.25 -4.37 -1.40
C ARG A 131 6.13 -4.95 -0.53
N ASP A 132 6.48 -5.72 0.50
CA ASP A 132 5.55 -6.23 1.50
C ASP A 132 4.98 -5.10 2.38
N VAL A 133 5.82 -4.17 2.85
CA VAL A 133 5.42 -2.98 3.60
C VAL A 133 4.40 -2.14 2.82
N TRP A 134 4.67 -1.83 1.55
CA TRP A 134 3.71 -1.10 0.71
C TRP A 134 2.47 -1.94 0.39
N GLN A 135 2.60 -3.24 0.12
CA GLN A 135 1.46 -4.11 -0.15
C GLN A 135 0.53 -4.25 1.07
N ARG A 136 1.07 -4.43 2.28
CA ARG A 136 0.31 -4.45 3.53
C ARG A 136 -0.33 -3.10 3.81
N PHE A 137 0.41 -2.02 3.58
CA PHE A 137 -0.15 -0.68 3.66
C PHE A 137 -1.32 -0.57 2.71
N GLU A 138 -1.11 -0.59 1.38
CA GLU A 138 -2.16 -0.44 0.36
C GLU A 138 -3.39 -1.31 0.61
N ARG A 139 -3.22 -2.56 1.07
CA ARG A 139 -4.30 -3.51 1.38
C ARG A 139 -5.07 -3.22 2.67
N TYR A 140 -4.77 -2.15 3.42
CA TYR A 140 -5.39 -1.83 4.72
C TYR A 140 -5.18 -2.95 5.76
N ALA A 141 -3.95 -3.49 5.80
CA ALA A 141 -3.50 -4.47 6.79
C ALA A 141 -2.52 -3.88 7.84
N VAL A 142 -2.23 -2.57 7.74
CA VAL A 142 -1.53 -1.75 8.73
C VAL A 142 -1.99 -0.28 8.61
N ASP A 143 -1.83 0.49 9.69
CA ASP A 143 -2.27 1.89 9.82
C ASP A 143 -1.19 2.88 9.36
N ALA A 144 0.08 2.49 9.52
CA ALA A 144 1.27 3.23 9.13
C ALA A 144 2.25 2.33 8.35
N ALA A 145 3.05 2.93 7.49
CA ALA A 145 4.10 2.24 6.75
C ALA A 145 5.32 3.12 6.46
N CYS A 146 6.52 2.59 6.69
CA CYS A 146 7.77 3.25 6.34
C CYS A 146 8.69 2.29 5.54
N GLY A 147 8.81 2.57 4.25
CA GLY A 147 9.58 1.79 3.29
C GLY A 147 10.23 2.67 2.22
N TRP A 148 11.00 2.05 1.33
CA TRP A 148 11.67 2.72 0.22
C TRP A 148 10.79 2.75 -1.03
N GLU A 149 10.87 3.85 -1.78
CA GLU A 149 10.27 4.06 -3.08
C GLU A 149 11.36 4.34 -4.11
N THR A 150 11.31 3.62 -5.22
CA THR A 150 12.15 3.88 -6.40
C THR A 150 11.46 4.91 -7.32
N THR A 151 12.25 5.77 -7.97
CA THR A 151 11.73 6.83 -8.86
C THR A 151 10.89 6.30 -10.03
N ARG A 152 11.09 5.04 -10.45
CA ARG A 152 10.33 4.39 -11.54
C ARG A 152 9.09 3.63 -11.07
N ARG A 153 8.95 3.36 -9.78
CA ARG A 153 7.76 2.79 -9.14
C ARG A 153 7.55 3.47 -7.78
N PRO A 154 6.80 4.59 -7.72
CA PRO A 154 6.27 5.08 -6.45
C PRO A 154 5.54 3.91 -5.79
N GLY A 155 5.83 3.63 -4.52
CA GLY A 155 5.32 2.47 -3.80
C GLY A 155 3.83 2.57 -3.51
N LEU A 156 3.28 3.78 -3.59
CA LEU A 156 1.95 4.11 -3.11
C LEU A 156 1.01 4.63 -4.22
N ARG A 157 -0.22 4.10 -4.28
CA ARG A 157 -1.33 4.58 -5.13
C ARG A 157 -2.48 5.22 -4.35
N ARG A 158 -2.40 5.26 -3.00
CA ARG A 158 -3.44 5.81 -2.13
C ARG A 158 -3.48 7.35 -2.14
N SER A 159 -4.47 7.91 -2.83
CA SER A 159 -4.74 9.36 -2.83
C SER A 159 -5.12 9.97 -1.46
N GLU A 160 -5.62 9.14 -0.54
CA GLU A 160 -6.06 9.52 0.81
C GLU A 160 -5.05 9.29 1.94
N ALA A 161 -3.88 8.71 1.63
CA ALA A 161 -2.84 8.50 2.62
C ALA A 161 -2.06 9.79 2.88
N LEU A 162 -1.70 10.06 4.13
CA LEU A 162 -0.81 11.17 4.44
C LEU A 162 0.63 10.75 4.12
N VAL A 163 1.13 11.16 2.96
CA VAL A 163 2.48 10.85 2.48
C VAL A 163 3.48 11.89 2.97
N ARG A 164 4.64 11.44 3.46
CA ARG A 164 5.76 12.29 3.88
C ARG A 164 7.10 11.63 3.49
N THR A 165 7.88 12.29 2.63
CA THR A 165 9.29 11.92 2.45
C THR A 165 10.01 12.04 3.80
N VAL A 166 10.51 10.91 4.31
CA VAL A 166 11.44 10.93 5.44
C VAL A 166 12.77 11.46 4.92
N VAL A 167 13.38 10.79 3.95
CA VAL A 167 14.69 11.14 3.41
C VAL A 167 14.88 10.71 1.96
N ASP A 168 15.61 11.50 1.18
CA ASP A 168 16.11 11.15 -0.15
C ASP A 168 17.57 10.71 -0.01
N GLU A 169 17.82 9.39 -0.01
CA GLU A 169 19.15 8.80 0.17
C GLU A 169 19.86 8.64 -1.19
N PRO A 170 21.11 9.10 -1.37
CA PRO A 170 21.88 8.83 -2.58
C PRO A 170 22.40 7.39 -2.60
N GLN A 171 22.75 6.88 -3.77
CA GLN A 171 23.54 5.65 -3.91
C GLN A 171 25.04 5.93 -3.99
N TRP A 172 25.80 5.11 -3.29
CA TRP A 172 27.26 5.10 -3.28
C TRP A 172 27.74 3.77 -3.89
N VAL A 173 29.02 3.70 -4.26
CA VAL A 173 29.66 2.47 -4.74
C VAL A 173 30.64 2.00 -3.68
N ALA A 174 30.62 0.69 -3.39
CA ALA A 174 31.65 -0.01 -2.65
C ALA A 174 32.69 -0.59 -3.62
N LEU A 175 33.97 -0.38 -3.33
CA LEU A 175 35.10 -0.86 -4.12
C LEU A 175 36.17 -1.49 -3.22
N PRO A 176 36.97 -2.44 -3.71
CA PRO A 176 38.21 -2.84 -3.03
C PRO A 176 39.11 -1.61 -2.83
N ARG A 177 39.84 -1.54 -1.71
CA ARG A 177 40.71 -0.40 -1.38
C ARG A 177 41.82 -0.17 -2.40
N ASP A 178 42.30 -1.25 -3.01
CA ASP A 178 43.36 -1.25 -4.01
C ASP A 178 42.84 -1.10 -5.45
N HIS A 179 41.51 -0.96 -5.63
CA HIS A 179 40.91 -0.68 -6.93
C HIS A 179 41.40 0.68 -7.47
N PRO A 180 41.73 0.84 -8.77
CA PRO A 180 42.31 2.08 -9.30
C PRO A 180 41.50 3.35 -8.97
N LEU A 181 40.16 3.24 -8.99
CA LEU A 181 39.25 4.34 -8.70
C LEU A 181 39.04 4.63 -7.20
N ALA A 182 39.50 3.76 -6.28
CA ALA A 182 39.30 3.91 -4.83
C ALA A 182 39.93 5.20 -4.26
N ARG A 183 40.92 5.78 -4.96
CA ARG A 183 41.59 7.03 -4.60
C ARG A 183 40.83 8.29 -5.00
N GLN A 184 39.82 8.20 -5.88
CA GLN A 184 38.96 9.33 -6.22
C GLN A 184 37.98 9.62 -5.07
N GLU A 185 37.63 10.88 -4.85
CA GLU A 185 36.67 11.29 -3.82
C GLU A 185 35.21 11.15 -4.26
N THR A 186 34.94 11.16 -5.57
CA THR A 186 33.60 10.98 -6.16
C THR A 186 33.75 10.40 -7.56
N LEU A 187 32.98 9.35 -7.86
CA LEU A 187 33.09 8.57 -9.09
C LEU A 187 32.08 9.02 -10.15
N ASP A 188 32.45 8.90 -11.43
CA ASP A 188 31.45 8.81 -12.48
C ASP A 188 30.98 7.36 -12.59
N LEU A 189 29.67 7.13 -12.75
CA LEU A 189 29.13 5.77 -12.93
C LEU A 189 29.71 5.11 -14.20
N HIS A 190 29.98 5.88 -15.25
CA HIS A 190 30.52 5.37 -16.51
C HIS A 190 31.97 4.87 -16.38
N ASP A 191 32.75 5.38 -15.42
CA ASP A 191 34.10 4.89 -15.13
C ASP A 191 34.10 3.43 -14.61
N LEU A 192 32.92 2.90 -14.26
CA LEU A 192 32.67 1.54 -13.77
C LEU A 192 31.97 0.63 -14.80
N ALA A 193 31.85 1.05 -16.07
CA ALA A 193 31.18 0.27 -17.12
C ALA A 193 31.84 -1.11 -17.36
N ASP A 194 33.18 -1.15 -17.39
CA ASP A 194 33.98 -2.36 -17.59
C ASP A 194 34.30 -3.13 -16.29
N ALA A 195 33.81 -2.66 -15.13
CA ALA A 195 34.02 -3.34 -13.86
C ALA A 195 33.16 -4.61 -13.76
N GLU A 196 33.64 -5.60 -13.00
CA GLU A 196 32.81 -6.73 -12.56
C GLU A 196 31.96 -6.30 -11.36
N TRP A 197 30.64 -6.52 -11.42
CA TRP A 197 29.70 -6.08 -10.40
C TRP A 197 29.12 -7.21 -9.55
N VAL A 198 28.99 -6.95 -8.26
CA VAL A 198 28.17 -7.72 -7.33
C VAL A 198 26.78 -7.06 -7.23
N ALA A 199 25.74 -7.79 -7.62
CA ALA A 199 24.37 -7.25 -7.70
C ALA A 199 23.47 -7.73 -6.55
N THR A 200 22.77 -6.80 -5.90
CA THR A 200 21.79 -7.12 -4.85
C THR A 200 20.42 -7.33 -5.48
N VAL A 201 19.91 -8.57 -5.44
CA VAL A 201 18.65 -8.98 -6.08
C VAL A 201 17.57 -9.30 -5.04
N GLY A 202 16.37 -8.77 -5.26
CA GLY A 202 15.31 -8.75 -4.26
C GLY A 202 15.51 -7.69 -3.17
N GLY A 203 14.52 -7.56 -2.28
CA GLY A 203 14.51 -6.53 -1.22
C GLY A 203 14.57 -5.09 -1.76
N ASP A 204 14.95 -4.17 -0.86
CA ASP A 204 14.81 -2.72 -1.06
C ASP A 204 15.78 -2.09 -2.07
N ALA A 205 16.78 -2.83 -2.57
CA ALA A 205 17.86 -2.29 -3.42
C ALA A 205 17.72 -2.66 -4.92
N CYS A 206 16.88 -3.65 -5.25
CA CYS A 206 16.88 -4.30 -6.56
C CYS A 206 16.42 -3.36 -7.70
N ASP A 207 15.35 -2.57 -7.50
CA ASP A 207 14.85 -1.64 -8.52
C ASP A 207 15.78 -0.42 -8.70
N ASP A 208 16.49 0.00 -7.65
CA ASP A 208 17.45 1.12 -7.68
C ASP A 208 18.71 0.73 -8.46
N GLN A 209 19.27 -0.46 -8.21
CA GLN A 209 20.41 -0.99 -8.97
C GLN A 209 20.04 -1.29 -10.43
N GLY A 210 18.83 -1.77 -10.69
CA GLY A 210 18.31 -1.95 -12.06
C GLY A 210 18.23 -0.63 -12.85
N TRP A 211 17.86 0.48 -12.19
CA TRP A 211 17.94 1.80 -12.82
C TRP A 211 19.39 2.23 -13.07
N ALA A 212 20.29 2.08 -12.09
CA ALA A 212 21.71 2.42 -12.24
C ALA A 212 22.34 1.71 -13.46
N PHE A 213 22.12 0.41 -13.58
CA PHE A 213 22.64 -0.40 -14.70
C PHE A 213 22.03 -0.01 -16.05
N SER A 214 20.79 0.52 -16.08
CA SER A 214 20.18 1.05 -17.32
C SER A 214 20.78 2.36 -17.84
N LEU A 215 21.74 2.95 -17.12
CA LEU A 215 22.51 4.12 -17.57
C LEU A 215 23.87 3.73 -18.20
N LEU A 216 24.27 2.45 -18.10
CA LEU A 216 25.55 1.96 -18.60
C LEU A 216 25.42 1.35 -20.00
N SER A 217 26.40 1.65 -20.86
CA SER A 217 26.56 1.08 -22.20
C SER A 217 28.05 0.88 -22.48
N PRO A 218 28.54 -0.36 -22.70
CA PRO A 218 27.80 -1.62 -22.68
C PRO A 218 27.16 -1.93 -21.32
N ALA A 219 26.24 -2.91 -21.30
CA ALA A 219 25.62 -3.36 -20.07
C ALA A 219 26.68 -3.94 -19.09
N PRO A 220 26.61 -3.63 -17.79
CA PRO A 220 27.64 -3.99 -16.83
C PRO A 220 27.72 -5.50 -16.65
N ARG A 221 28.94 -6.01 -16.43
CA ARG A 221 29.17 -7.42 -16.13
C ARG A 221 28.80 -7.70 -14.68
N VAL A 222 28.04 -8.76 -14.43
CA VAL A 222 27.62 -9.15 -13.07
C VAL A 222 28.26 -10.49 -12.74
N SER A 223 29.29 -10.46 -11.90
CA SER A 223 30.04 -11.65 -11.47
C SER A 223 29.28 -12.45 -10.40
N PHE A 224 28.52 -11.76 -9.53
CA PHE A 224 27.75 -12.38 -8.46
C PHE A 224 26.38 -11.72 -8.27
N THR A 225 25.38 -12.51 -7.83
CA THR A 225 24.11 -11.99 -7.30
C THR A 225 23.93 -12.41 -5.84
N VAL A 226 23.49 -11.48 -4.99
CA VAL A 226 23.32 -11.65 -3.54
C VAL A 226 21.99 -11.07 -3.06
N ARG A 227 21.55 -11.40 -1.84
CA ARG A 227 20.25 -10.96 -1.28
C ARG A 227 20.34 -9.93 -0.15
N SER A 228 21.54 -9.43 0.17
CA SER A 228 21.73 -8.37 1.18
C SER A 228 22.96 -7.52 0.87
N GLN A 229 22.97 -6.27 1.34
CA GLN A 229 24.11 -5.37 1.17
C GLN A 229 25.35 -5.83 1.96
N SER A 230 25.18 -6.49 3.11
CA SER A 230 26.30 -7.09 3.86
C SER A 230 27.04 -8.15 3.04
N ALA A 231 26.30 -9.04 2.36
CA ALA A 231 26.90 -10.05 1.48
C ALA A 231 27.55 -9.43 0.23
N ALA A 232 27.01 -8.31 -0.27
CA ALA A 232 27.65 -7.56 -1.36
C ALA A 232 29.00 -6.98 -0.91
N LEU A 233 29.03 -6.33 0.26
CA LEU A 233 30.25 -5.77 0.86
C LEU A 233 31.29 -6.85 1.20
N GLU A 234 30.86 -8.04 1.62
CA GLU A 234 31.75 -9.17 1.89
C GLU A 234 32.48 -9.65 0.62
N LEU A 235 31.79 -9.69 -0.52
CA LEU A 235 32.39 -10.06 -1.81
C LEU A 235 33.27 -8.94 -2.39
N VAL A 236 32.85 -7.68 -2.29
CA VAL A 236 33.65 -6.50 -2.66
C VAL A 236 34.94 -6.44 -1.84
N GLY A 237 34.86 -6.65 -0.52
CA GLY A 237 36.00 -6.67 0.39
C GLY A 237 37.00 -7.81 0.15
N ARG A 238 36.60 -8.85 -0.62
CA ARG A 238 37.47 -9.93 -1.11
C ARG A 238 37.97 -9.70 -2.55
N GLY A 239 37.65 -8.58 -3.18
CA GLY A 239 38.10 -8.24 -4.53
C GLY A 239 37.26 -8.79 -5.69
N TYR A 240 36.09 -9.38 -5.43
CA TYR A 240 35.27 -10.03 -6.49
C TYR A 240 34.48 -9.07 -7.40
N GLY A 241 34.59 -7.76 -7.16
CA GLY A 241 33.94 -6.73 -7.96
C GLY A 241 33.67 -5.44 -7.18
N VAL A 242 32.79 -4.61 -7.74
CA VAL A 242 32.20 -3.41 -7.11
C VAL A 242 30.71 -3.61 -6.85
N ALA A 243 30.11 -2.85 -5.93
CA ALA A 243 28.67 -2.95 -5.64
C ALA A 243 28.02 -1.57 -5.46
N LEU A 244 26.76 -1.43 -5.91
CA LEU A 244 25.93 -0.27 -5.57
C LEU A 244 25.31 -0.47 -4.18
N VAL A 245 25.47 0.49 -3.29
CA VAL A 245 25.13 0.36 -1.87
C VAL A 245 24.53 1.63 -1.27
N SER A 246 23.83 1.48 -0.14
CA SER A 246 23.47 2.61 0.72
C SER A 246 24.74 3.20 1.36
N PRO A 247 24.88 4.53 1.50
CA PRO A 247 25.94 5.12 2.31
C PRO A 247 25.86 4.74 3.80
N LEU A 248 24.71 4.18 4.25
CA LEU A 248 24.49 3.70 5.61
C LEU A 248 24.53 2.17 5.76
N SER A 249 24.97 1.45 4.71
CA SER A 249 25.19 0.00 4.76
C SER A 249 26.05 -0.37 5.98
N PRO A 250 25.80 -1.51 6.65
CA PRO A 250 26.66 -1.94 7.75
C PRO A 250 28.08 -2.19 7.21
N GLU A 251 29.10 -1.67 7.90
CA GLU A 251 30.46 -2.14 7.66
C GLU A 251 30.53 -3.64 7.98
N PRO A 252 31.26 -4.44 7.18
CA PRO A 252 31.41 -5.87 7.44
C PRO A 252 32.14 -6.09 8.78
N GLU A 253 31.79 -7.14 9.51
CA GLU A 253 32.25 -7.40 10.88
C GLU A 253 33.74 -7.82 11.00
N HIS A 254 34.53 -7.62 9.95
CA HIS A 254 35.89 -8.14 9.77
C HIS A 254 36.77 -7.15 8.98
N ASP A 255 38.08 -7.43 8.96
CA ASP A 255 39.20 -6.61 8.43
C ASP A 255 39.22 -6.44 6.89
N LEU A 256 38.05 -6.26 6.26
CA LEU A 256 37.88 -6.22 4.81
C LEU A 256 38.35 -4.88 4.22
N SER A 257 39.32 -4.96 3.31
CA SER A 257 39.94 -3.79 2.67
C SER A 257 39.07 -3.24 1.54
N LEU A 258 37.97 -2.57 1.89
CA LEU A 258 37.10 -1.84 0.96
C LEU A 258 37.04 -0.33 1.28
N VAL A 259 36.49 0.45 0.34
CA VAL A 259 36.10 1.85 0.52
C VAL A 259 34.72 2.10 -0.09
N LEU A 260 33.99 3.06 0.47
CA LEU A 260 32.73 3.58 -0.10
C LEU A 260 32.99 4.94 -0.77
N ARG A 261 32.36 5.20 -1.92
CA ARG A 261 32.45 6.48 -2.65
C ARG A 261 31.09 6.96 -3.19
N PRO A 262 30.80 8.27 -3.14
CA PRO A 262 29.62 8.85 -3.80
C PRO A 262 29.77 8.81 -5.33
N LEU A 263 28.62 8.79 -6.02
CA LEU A 263 28.51 8.98 -7.46
C LEU A 263 28.22 10.45 -7.81
N ARG A 264 28.70 10.90 -8.97
CA ARG A 264 28.27 12.16 -9.60
C ARG A 264 26.80 12.11 -10.05
N GLN A 265 26.37 10.94 -10.53
CA GLN A 265 24.97 10.68 -10.90
C GLN A 265 24.09 10.75 -9.65
N ARG A 266 23.03 11.57 -9.71
CA ARG A 266 22.01 11.67 -8.66
C ARG A 266 21.05 10.47 -8.69
N LEU A 267 21.60 9.28 -8.49
CA LEU A 267 20.84 8.06 -8.17
C LEU A 267 20.37 8.18 -6.72
N VAL A 268 19.07 8.40 -6.55
CA VAL A 268 18.45 8.65 -5.25
C VAL A 268 17.25 7.72 -5.05
N ARG A 269 17.20 7.11 -3.87
CA ARG A 269 16.10 6.28 -3.37
C ARG A 269 15.37 7.01 -2.25
N ARG A 270 14.05 7.03 -2.30
CA ARG A 270 13.23 7.84 -1.38
C ARG A 270 12.70 6.96 -0.26
N LEU A 271 13.02 7.26 0.99
CA LEU A 271 12.29 6.69 2.11
C LEU A 271 11.06 7.54 2.40
N THR A 272 9.90 6.89 2.41
CA THR A 272 8.61 7.54 2.64
C THR A 272 7.97 6.97 3.91
N LEU A 273 7.33 7.83 4.69
CA LEU A 273 6.30 7.47 5.67
C LEU A 273 4.94 7.71 5.02
N ALA A 274 4.06 6.73 5.08
CA ALA A 274 2.64 6.89 4.78
C ALA A 274 1.81 6.45 5.98
N VAL A 275 0.73 7.15 6.28
CA VAL A 275 -0.25 6.75 7.31
C VAL A 275 -1.68 6.92 6.79
N ASP A 276 -2.63 6.15 7.34
CA ASP A 276 -4.04 6.49 7.20
C ASP A 276 -4.40 7.61 8.21
N PRO A 277 -4.74 8.83 7.73
CA PRO A 277 -5.04 9.97 8.61
C PRO A 277 -6.34 9.83 9.40
N LEU A 278 -7.10 8.74 9.23
CA LEU A 278 -8.27 8.41 10.05
C LEU A 278 -7.93 7.55 11.28
N VAL A 279 -6.75 6.92 11.31
CA VAL A 279 -6.27 6.12 12.44
C VAL A 279 -5.10 6.81 13.14
N VAL A 280 -4.16 7.37 12.38
CA VAL A 280 -3.00 8.09 12.91
C VAL A 280 -3.25 9.60 12.84
N PRO A 281 -3.35 10.31 13.98
CA PRO A 281 -3.52 11.76 13.99
C PRO A 281 -2.41 12.50 13.24
N LEU A 282 -2.76 13.61 12.57
CA LEU A 282 -1.81 14.39 11.75
C LEU A 282 -0.59 14.91 12.55
N THR A 283 -0.76 15.14 13.85
CA THR A 283 0.31 15.50 14.80
C THR A 283 1.28 14.34 15.01
N LEU A 284 0.77 13.18 15.42
CA LEU A 284 1.56 11.94 15.59
C LEU A 284 2.28 11.56 14.29
N ALA A 285 1.61 11.67 13.14
CA ALA A 285 2.20 11.39 11.84
C ALA A 285 3.34 12.39 11.47
N HIS A 286 3.22 13.65 11.87
CA HIS A 286 4.27 14.66 11.69
C HIS A 286 5.46 14.37 12.61
N GLU A 287 5.23 14.16 13.90
CA GLU A 287 6.30 13.88 14.86
C GLU A 287 7.01 12.56 14.57
N LEU A 288 6.28 11.51 14.16
CA LEU A 288 6.86 10.25 13.70
C LEU A 288 7.76 10.46 12.47
N CYS A 289 7.35 11.27 11.49
CA CYS A 289 8.20 11.63 10.35
C CYS A 289 9.50 12.35 10.80
N THR A 290 9.38 13.31 11.72
CA THR A 290 10.53 14.08 12.23
C THR A 290 11.47 13.22 13.09
N TRP A 291 10.94 12.28 13.86
CA TRP A 291 11.73 11.26 14.56
C TRP A 291 12.44 10.31 13.59
N LEU A 292 11.76 9.82 12.55
CA LEU A 292 12.34 8.96 11.50
C LEU A 292 13.47 9.64 10.70
N ARG A 293 13.41 10.97 10.57
CA ARG A 293 14.48 11.83 10.02
C ARG A 293 15.67 11.95 10.95
N TYR A 294 15.43 12.28 12.21
CA TYR A 294 16.50 12.39 13.21
C TYR A 294 17.21 11.06 13.46
N GLY A 295 16.46 9.95 13.54
CA GLY A 295 17.02 8.60 13.59
C GLY A 295 17.79 8.18 12.33
N TYR A 296 17.57 8.83 11.18
CA TYR A 296 18.44 8.71 10.01
C TYR A 296 19.72 9.52 10.20
N ALA A 297 19.62 10.80 10.57
CA ALA A 297 20.76 11.68 10.79
C ALA A 297 21.75 11.12 11.82
N GLN A 298 21.25 10.61 12.95
CA GLN A 298 22.07 9.98 13.99
C GLN A 298 22.74 8.69 13.48
N ARG A 299 22.04 7.87 12.68
CA ARG A 299 22.64 6.68 12.05
C ARG A 299 23.70 7.07 11.01
N ALA A 300 23.51 8.16 10.27
CA ALA A 300 24.49 8.69 9.32
C ALA A 300 25.74 9.21 10.02
N ALA A 301 25.59 10.10 11.00
CA ALA A 301 26.69 10.62 11.80
C ALA A 301 27.49 9.52 12.52
N LYS A 302 26.83 8.40 12.91
CA LYS A 302 27.49 7.25 13.53
C LYS A 302 28.14 6.26 12.55
N ARG A 303 27.50 5.91 11.43
CA ARG A 303 27.99 4.88 10.48
C ARG A 303 28.90 5.44 9.38
N ASN A 304 28.67 6.67 8.94
CA ASN A 304 29.41 7.26 7.83
C ASN A 304 29.51 8.78 8.00
N PRO A 305 30.44 9.27 8.85
CA PRO A 305 30.64 10.70 9.09
C PRO A 305 30.97 11.48 7.81
N VAL A 306 31.66 10.86 6.87
CA VAL A 306 32.00 11.45 5.56
C VAL A 306 30.74 11.73 4.75
N TYR A 307 29.80 10.76 4.69
CA TYR A 307 28.49 10.99 4.09
C TYR A 307 27.70 12.07 4.85
N ALA A 308 27.66 12.02 6.19
CA ALA A 308 26.91 12.97 7.01
C ALA A 308 27.40 14.44 6.86
N ALA A 309 28.68 14.65 6.54
CA ALA A 309 29.26 15.96 6.25
C ALA A 309 29.26 16.32 4.74
N SER A 310 28.86 15.41 3.85
CA SER A 310 28.92 15.63 2.40
C SER A 310 27.78 16.51 1.87
N ALA A 311 28.01 17.19 0.74
CA ALA A 311 26.96 17.86 -0.02
C ALA A 311 25.90 16.89 -0.61
N SER A 312 26.14 15.58 -0.54
CA SER A 312 25.15 14.54 -0.86
C SER A 312 24.24 14.20 0.33
N PHE A 313 24.50 14.73 1.53
CA PHE A 313 23.59 14.60 2.66
C PHE A 313 22.35 15.47 2.43
N PRO A 314 21.13 14.91 2.48
CA PRO A 314 19.92 15.67 2.21
C PRO A 314 19.65 16.68 3.34
N PRO A 315 19.13 17.89 3.01
CA PRO A 315 18.76 18.88 4.02
C PRO A 315 17.55 18.39 4.81
N LEU A 316 17.82 17.81 5.98
CA LEU A 316 16.80 17.44 6.96
C LEU A 316 16.41 18.68 7.77
N ALA A 317 15.11 18.91 7.92
CA ALA A 317 14.61 19.87 8.90
C ALA A 317 15.07 19.50 10.32
N GLU A 318 15.11 20.48 11.23
CA GLU A 318 15.63 20.31 12.59
C GLU A 318 15.06 19.07 13.30
N GLY A 319 15.89 18.46 14.14
CA GLY A 319 15.53 17.28 14.91
C GLY A 319 14.29 17.53 15.79
N PRO A 320 13.55 16.47 16.18
CA PRO A 320 12.33 16.61 16.93
C PRO A 320 12.63 17.34 18.24
N GLY A 321 11.96 18.48 18.44
CA GLY A 321 12.09 19.27 19.65
C GLY A 321 11.90 18.41 20.90
N ARG A 322 12.51 18.84 22.01
CA ARG A 322 12.41 18.19 23.33
C ARG A 322 10.94 17.79 23.56
N PRO A 323 10.65 16.50 23.88
CA PRO A 323 9.30 15.96 23.80
C PRO A 323 8.29 16.83 24.55
N LEU A 324 7.10 17.01 23.98
CA LEU A 324 6.02 17.71 24.65
C LEU A 324 5.77 17.02 26.00
N ARG A 325 5.63 17.83 27.06
CA ARG A 325 5.60 17.35 28.44
C ARG A 325 4.38 16.44 28.68
N ALA A 326 4.41 15.49 29.62
CA ALA A 326 5.36 15.34 30.73
C ALA A 326 5.72 13.87 31.02
N ARG A 327 6.98 13.64 31.38
CA ARG A 327 7.33 12.53 32.28
C ARG A 327 6.80 12.92 33.67
N PRO A 328 5.97 12.10 34.34
CA PRO A 328 5.63 12.36 35.75
C PRO A 328 6.92 12.37 36.58
N GLU A 329 6.98 13.24 37.59
CA GLU A 329 8.21 13.45 38.36
C GLU A 329 8.62 12.17 39.09
N ALA A 330 9.92 11.91 39.13
CA ALA A 330 10.49 10.70 39.75
C ALA A 330 10.46 10.82 41.29
N GLY A 331 9.25 10.79 41.86
CA GLY A 331 8.97 11.20 43.25
C GLY A 331 8.00 10.32 44.03
N ALA A 332 7.61 9.14 43.53
CA ALA A 332 6.90 8.12 44.31
C ALA A 332 6.99 6.73 43.65
N SER A 333 7.93 5.89 44.11
CA SER A 333 8.00 4.47 43.72
C SER A 333 6.97 3.63 44.49
N SER A 334 5.68 3.81 44.21
CA SER A 334 4.61 2.97 44.74
C SER A 334 4.57 1.62 44.01
N PRO A 335 4.82 0.48 44.67
CA PRO A 335 4.82 -0.84 44.05
C PRO A 335 3.38 -1.31 43.77
N GLY A 336 2.79 -0.82 42.68
CA GLY A 336 1.42 -1.14 42.29
C GLY A 336 0.85 -0.33 41.12
N ALA A 337 1.44 0.82 40.79
CA ALA A 337 1.04 1.63 39.64
C ALA A 337 1.41 0.91 38.32
N ARG A 338 0.47 0.13 37.78
CA ARG A 338 0.56 -0.38 36.41
C ARG A 338 0.50 0.82 35.46
N GLY A 339 1.40 0.87 34.48
CA GLY A 339 1.34 1.88 33.42
C GLY A 339 0.05 1.75 32.59
N PRO A 340 -0.27 2.79 31.78
CA PRO A 340 -1.48 2.82 30.98
C PRO A 340 -1.59 1.56 30.11
N LEU A 341 -2.77 0.92 30.14
CA LEU A 341 -2.97 -0.34 29.43
C LEU A 341 -3.10 -0.08 27.91
N PRO A 342 -2.40 -0.84 27.05
CA PRO A 342 -2.65 -0.77 25.61
C PRO A 342 -4.09 -1.17 25.32
N VAL A 343 -4.78 -0.43 24.46
CA VAL A 343 -5.99 -0.94 23.82
C VAL A 343 -5.54 -1.95 22.77
N LEU A 344 -5.53 -3.24 23.13
CA LEU A 344 -5.17 -4.33 22.24
C LEU A 344 -5.97 -4.23 20.93
N LEU A 345 -5.40 -4.66 19.81
CA LEU A 345 -6.12 -4.69 18.53
C LEU A 345 -7.41 -5.54 18.59
N SER A 346 -7.46 -6.54 19.47
CA SER A 346 -8.67 -7.29 19.81
C SER A 346 -9.73 -6.49 20.59
N GLU A 347 -9.33 -5.47 21.36
CA GLU A 347 -10.21 -4.56 22.11
C GLU A 347 -10.62 -3.31 21.30
N LEU A 348 -9.88 -2.96 20.24
CA LEU A 348 -10.30 -1.92 19.28
C LEU A 348 -11.54 -2.35 18.48
N HIS A 349 -11.75 -3.66 18.27
CA HIS A 349 -12.94 -4.20 17.63
C HIS A 349 -14.14 -4.14 18.59
N TRP A 350 -15.11 -3.27 18.32
CA TRP A 350 -16.29 -3.18 19.17
C TRP A 350 -17.29 -4.31 18.92
N THR A 351 -17.14 -5.39 19.70
CA THR A 351 -18.21 -6.38 19.94
C THR A 351 -19.11 -5.87 21.07
N GLY A 352 -20.41 -5.74 20.80
CA GLY A 352 -21.39 -5.48 21.85
C GLY A 352 -21.58 -6.68 22.81
N PRO A 353 -22.44 -6.53 23.83
CA PRO A 353 -22.70 -7.57 24.84
C PRO A 353 -23.35 -8.83 24.28
N ASP A 354 -23.98 -8.73 23.10
CA ASP A 354 -24.44 -9.84 22.28
C ASP A 354 -23.67 -9.84 20.95
N SER A 355 -23.40 -11.01 20.35
CA SER A 355 -22.66 -11.12 19.08
C SER A 355 -23.33 -10.44 17.88
N ASP A 356 -24.64 -10.18 17.96
CA ASP A 356 -25.40 -9.44 16.93
C ASP A 356 -25.46 -7.91 17.19
N SER A 357 -25.00 -7.45 18.37
CA SER A 357 -25.02 -6.04 18.77
C SER A 357 -23.83 -5.29 18.18
N HIS A 358 -23.84 -5.05 16.86
CA HIS A 358 -22.82 -4.25 16.15
C HIS A 358 -23.37 -2.91 15.60
N PHE A 359 -22.55 -1.86 15.68
CA PHE A 359 -22.95 -0.51 15.28
C PHE A 359 -22.78 -0.32 13.76
N GLU A 360 -23.76 -0.73 12.96
CA GLU A 360 -23.68 -0.65 11.49
C GLU A 360 -23.79 0.77 10.90
N ALA A 361 -23.32 0.93 9.66
CA ALA A 361 -23.34 2.18 8.87
C ALA A 361 -24.71 2.90 8.84
N GLU A 362 -25.79 2.14 8.70
CA GLU A 362 -27.17 2.64 8.75
C GLU A 362 -27.55 3.36 10.05
N HIS A 363 -26.83 3.13 11.15
CA HIS A 363 -27.06 3.80 12.43
C HIS A 363 -26.40 5.19 12.49
N LEU A 364 -25.31 5.41 11.77
CA LEU A 364 -24.72 6.77 11.61
C LEU A 364 -25.67 7.67 10.83
N HIS A 365 -26.29 7.16 9.77
CA HIS A 365 -27.33 7.88 9.03
C HIS A 365 -28.51 8.28 9.94
N LEU A 366 -28.96 7.35 10.79
CA LEU A 366 -30.03 7.58 11.76
C LEU A 366 -29.66 8.71 12.74
N LEU A 367 -28.46 8.70 13.33
CA LEU A 367 -28.02 9.74 14.26
C LEU A 367 -27.90 11.11 13.56
N ARG A 368 -27.32 11.18 12.35
CA ARG A 368 -27.24 12.40 11.53
C ARG A 368 -28.62 13.00 11.23
N VAL A 369 -29.62 12.16 10.95
CA VAL A 369 -30.99 12.61 10.67
C VAL A 369 -31.68 13.12 11.95
N ILE A 370 -31.40 12.54 13.12
CA ILE A 370 -31.90 13.05 14.41
C ILE A 370 -31.28 14.41 14.73
N ASP A 371 -29.95 14.55 14.66
CA ASP A 371 -29.24 15.79 15.04
C ASP A 371 -29.69 16.98 14.17
N ARG A 372 -29.76 16.78 12.85
CA ARG A 372 -30.21 17.80 11.88
C ARG A 372 -31.66 18.23 12.06
N ILE A 373 -32.51 17.41 12.67
CA ILE A 373 -33.98 17.64 12.75
C ILE A 373 -34.43 18.05 14.15
N GLY A 374 -33.70 17.66 15.20
CA GLY A 374 -34.02 18.00 16.60
C GLY A 374 -35.32 17.38 17.11
N SER A 375 -35.90 16.39 16.43
CA SER A 375 -37.21 15.82 16.78
C SER A 375 -37.38 14.39 16.26
N LEU A 376 -37.64 13.42 17.16
CA LEU A 376 -37.85 12.02 16.80
C LEU A 376 -39.05 11.80 15.86
N ASN A 377 -40.16 12.54 16.01
CA ASN A 377 -41.34 12.39 15.14
C ASN A 377 -41.00 12.75 13.69
N ARG A 378 -40.35 13.90 13.48
CA ARG A 378 -39.92 14.36 12.14
C ARG A 378 -38.76 13.51 11.58
N ALA A 379 -37.86 13.03 12.43
CA ALA A 379 -36.78 12.14 12.02
C ALA A 379 -37.32 10.78 11.55
N ALA A 380 -38.32 10.21 12.24
CA ALA A 380 -38.97 8.96 11.84
C ALA A 380 -39.67 9.08 10.47
N ALA A 381 -40.43 10.16 10.27
CA ALA A 381 -41.04 10.46 8.97
C ALA A 381 -39.99 10.63 7.86
N THR A 382 -38.86 11.29 8.14
CA THR A 382 -37.74 11.46 7.20
C THR A 382 -37.04 10.13 6.87
N LEU A 383 -36.98 9.21 7.82
CA LEU A 383 -36.42 7.86 7.67
C LEU A 383 -37.44 6.84 7.13
N LEU A 384 -38.65 7.27 6.78
CA LEU A 384 -39.77 6.42 6.32
C LEU A 384 -40.12 5.28 7.29
N VAL A 385 -40.06 5.55 8.60
CA VAL A 385 -40.43 4.61 9.67
C VAL A 385 -41.40 5.25 10.67
N THR A 386 -42.12 4.44 11.44
CA THR A 386 -42.94 4.96 12.56
C THR A 386 -42.04 5.41 13.72
N GLN A 387 -42.41 6.48 14.43
CA GLN A 387 -41.62 6.94 15.59
C GLN A 387 -41.46 5.88 16.68
N PRO A 388 -42.48 5.05 17.02
CA PRO A 388 -42.28 3.93 17.94
C PRO A 388 -41.28 2.88 17.43
N ALA A 389 -41.06 2.74 16.12
CA ALA A 389 -39.99 1.90 15.57
C ALA A 389 -38.62 2.58 15.64
N LEU A 390 -38.54 3.89 15.39
CA LEU A 390 -37.30 4.67 15.56
C LEU A 390 -36.82 4.64 17.02
N THR A 391 -37.70 4.92 17.99
CA THR A 391 -37.35 4.89 19.42
C THR A 391 -36.90 3.48 19.87
N ARG A 392 -37.57 2.41 19.41
CA ARG A 392 -37.14 1.02 19.64
C ARG A 392 -35.84 0.63 18.90
N ARG A 393 -35.40 1.41 17.91
CA ARG A 393 -34.09 1.24 17.26
C ARG A 393 -33.00 1.97 18.05
N ILE A 394 -33.25 3.23 18.45
CA ILE A 394 -32.35 4.01 19.32
C ILE A 394 -32.10 3.24 20.63
N HIS A 395 -33.15 2.84 21.35
CA HIS A 395 -33.00 2.14 22.63
C HIS A 395 -32.24 0.80 22.51
N ARG A 396 -32.37 0.07 21.39
CA ARG A 396 -31.56 -1.13 21.14
C ARG A 396 -30.10 -0.80 20.86
N LEU A 397 -29.81 0.31 20.16
CA LEU A 397 -28.44 0.79 19.98
C LEU A 397 -27.83 1.20 21.32
N GLU A 398 -28.53 2.02 22.11
CA GLU A 398 -28.08 2.49 23.43
C GLU A 398 -27.88 1.35 24.43
N LYS A 399 -28.77 0.35 24.44
CA LYS A 399 -28.57 -0.89 25.22
C LYS A 399 -27.37 -1.67 24.72
N GLY A 400 -27.22 -1.82 23.39
CA GLY A 400 -26.10 -2.51 22.77
C GLY A 400 -24.76 -1.85 23.11
N CYS A 401 -24.65 -0.52 22.99
CA CYS A 401 -23.43 0.22 23.25
C CYS A 401 -23.28 0.77 24.67
N GLY A 402 -24.09 0.35 25.64
CA GLY A 402 -23.98 0.76 27.05
C GLY A 402 -24.00 2.27 27.31
N LEU A 403 -24.40 3.08 26.33
CA LEU A 403 -24.19 4.52 26.28
C LEU A 403 -25.47 5.22 25.80
N PRO A 404 -25.89 6.34 26.41
CA PRO A 404 -26.91 7.19 25.83
C PRO A 404 -26.37 7.81 24.54
N LEU A 405 -27.12 7.68 23.45
CA LEU A 405 -26.82 8.29 22.15
C LEU A 405 -27.69 9.54 21.94
N VAL A 406 -28.88 9.56 22.54
CA VAL A 406 -29.88 10.61 22.36
C VAL A 406 -30.47 11.03 23.70
N TYR A 407 -30.74 12.32 23.89
CA TYR A 407 -31.47 12.82 25.06
C TYR A 407 -32.56 13.83 24.68
N SER A 408 -33.58 13.93 25.55
CA SER A 408 -34.63 14.94 25.47
C SER A 408 -34.15 16.29 26.00
N THR A 409 -34.67 17.37 25.42
CA THR A 409 -34.38 18.75 25.82
C THR A 409 -35.66 19.57 25.79
N ALA A 410 -35.67 20.73 26.44
CA ALA A 410 -36.79 21.69 26.37
C ALA A 410 -37.11 22.19 24.95
N ARG A 411 -36.27 21.91 23.94
CA ARG A 411 -36.48 22.28 22.53
C ARG A 411 -36.67 21.07 21.60
N GLY A 412 -36.80 19.85 22.14
CA GLY A 412 -36.94 18.62 21.37
C GLY A 412 -35.90 17.57 21.73
N THR A 413 -35.09 17.14 20.76
CA THR A 413 -34.18 15.99 20.83
C THR A 413 -32.76 16.40 20.47
N SER A 414 -31.73 15.85 21.13
CA SER A 414 -30.33 16.12 20.77
C SER A 414 -29.42 14.91 20.99
N LEU A 415 -28.29 14.86 20.28
CA LEU A 415 -27.28 13.81 20.42
C LEU A 415 -26.41 14.00 21.67
N SER A 416 -26.03 12.89 22.31
CA SER A 416 -25.03 12.85 23.39
C SER A 416 -23.63 13.22 22.87
N ALA A 417 -22.71 13.53 23.79
CA ALA A 417 -21.31 13.78 23.43
C ALA A 417 -20.66 12.56 22.73
N ALA A 418 -21.00 11.33 23.15
CA ALA A 418 -20.54 10.11 22.50
C ALA A 418 -21.11 9.96 21.08
N ALA A 419 -22.39 10.25 20.88
CA ALA A 419 -23.02 10.19 19.55
C ALA A 419 -22.51 11.27 18.59
N ARG A 420 -22.17 12.47 19.07
CA ARG A 420 -21.52 13.51 18.25
C ARG A 420 -20.12 13.07 17.83
N ARG A 421 -19.27 12.72 18.81
CA ARG A 421 -17.90 12.24 18.58
C ARG A 421 -17.87 11.05 17.62
N LEU A 422 -18.84 10.14 17.71
CA LEU A 422 -19.01 9.05 16.76
C LEU A 422 -19.20 9.54 15.32
N LEU A 423 -20.13 10.49 15.09
CA LEU A 423 -20.34 11.09 13.77
C LEU A 423 -19.15 11.90 13.27
N ASP A 424 -18.44 12.59 14.17
CA ASP A 424 -17.25 13.37 13.84
C ASP A 424 -16.10 12.44 13.38
N CYS A 425 -15.87 11.34 14.11
CA CYS A 425 -14.86 10.33 13.77
C CYS A 425 -15.20 9.55 12.48
N THR A 426 -16.47 9.18 12.26
CA THR A 426 -16.85 8.41 11.06
C THR A 426 -17.02 9.27 9.82
N GLY A 427 -17.29 10.57 9.98
CA GLY A 427 -17.72 11.44 8.89
C GLY A 427 -16.82 11.47 7.64
N PRO A 428 -15.49 11.49 7.77
CA PRO A 428 -14.58 11.37 6.64
C PRO A 428 -14.69 10.02 5.90
N ALA A 429 -14.81 8.90 6.64
CA ALA A 429 -14.95 7.57 6.05
C ALA A 429 -16.30 7.39 5.35
N GLU A 430 -17.39 7.90 5.94
CA GLU A 430 -18.73 7.90 5.32
C GLU A 430 -18.73 8.66 3.99
N SER A 431 -18.11 9.84 3.97
CA SER A 431 -18.00 10.69 2.76
C SER A 431 -17.18 9.99 1.68
N ARG A 432 -16.08 9.34 2.05
CA ARG A 432 -15.20 8.60 1.13
C ARG A 432 -15.89 7.38 0.50
N LEU A 433 -16.73 6.68 1.26
CA LEU A 433 -17.55 5.58 0.77
C LEU A 433 -18.62 6.08 -0.23
N ASP A 434 -19.33 7.16 0.08
CA ASP A 434 -20.33 7.75 -0.84
C ASP A 434 -19.69 8.26 -2.14
N GLU A 435 -18.51 8.91 -2.06
CA GLU A 435 -17.71 9.34 -3.22
C GLU A 435 -17.36 8.16 -4.14
N LEU A 436 -16.84 7.07 -3.56
CA LEU A 436 -16.47 5.86 -4.28
C LEU A 436 -17.68 5.20 -4.96
N VAL A 437 -18.79 5.05 -4.23
CA VAL A 437 -20.05 4.49 -4.74
C VAL A 437 -20.65 5.36 -5.84
N GLY A 438 -20.47 6.67 -5.78
CA GLY A 438 -20.77 7.61 -6.86
C GLY A 438 -19.99 7.28 -8.13
N ARG A 439 -18.66 7.21 -8.04
CA ARG A 439 -17.78 6.88 -9.18
C ARG A 439 -18.10 5.52 -9.80
N MET A 440 -18.27 4.47 -8.99
CA MET A 440 -18.63 3.12 -9.47
C MET A 440 -19.89 3.15 -10.36
N ARG A 441 -20.93 3.85 -9.91
CA ARG A 441 -22.20 3.99 -10.63
C ARG A 441 -22.09 4.84 -11.90
N GLN A 442 -21.24 5.88 -11.89
CA GLN A 442 -20.95 6.69 -13.09
C GLN A 442 -20.21 5.88 -14.16
N ILE A 443 -19.18 5.10 -13.77
CA ILE A 443 -18.44 4.23 -14.68
C ILE A 443 -19.37 3.15 -15.28
N ALA A 444 -20.19 2.51 -14.44
CA ALA A 444 -21.17 1.54 -14.91
C ALA A 444 -22.22 2.15 -15.88
N ALA A 445 -22.66 3.39 -15.63
CA ALA A 445 -23.57 4.10 -16.53
C ALA A 445 -22.92 4.45 -17.87
N ALA A 446 -21.67 4.91 -17.88
CA ALA A 446 -20.91 5.19 -19.10
C ALA A 446 -20.71 3.92 -19.96
N GLN A 447 -20.33 2.81 -19.33
CA GLN A 447 -20.23 1.50 -20.00
C GLN A 447 -21.57 1.01 -20.56
N SER A 448 -22.68 1.29 -19.86
CA SER A 448 -24.04 0.94 -20.33
C SER A 448 -24.52 1.81 -21.49
N ALA A 449 -24.03 3.05 -21.61
CA ALA A 449 -24.38 3.98 -22.68
C ALA A 449 -23.47 3.85 -23.92
N GLY A 450 -22.29 3.24 -23.76
CA GLY A 450 -21.27 3.12 -24.82
C GLY A 450 -21.48 1.99 -25.83
N VAL A 451 -22.61 1.29 -25.82
CA VAL A 451 -22.93 0.21 -26.76
C VAL A 451 -23.84 0.74 -27.87
N PRO A 452 -23.33 1.10 -29.06
CA PRO A 452 -24.18 1.21 -30.24
C PRO A 452 -24.78 -0.17 -30.53
N ALA A 453 -26.07 -0.22 -30.86
CA ALA A 453 -26.78 -1.48 -31.06
C ALA A 453 -26.11 -2.29 -32.18
N ALA A 454 -25.65 -3.51 -31.86
CA ALA A 454 -25.13 -4.42 -32.87
C ALA A 454 -26.27 -4.81 -33.82
N SER A 455 -26.16 -4.45 -35.10
CA SER A 455 -27.09 -4.90 -36.13
C SER A 455 -27.13 -6.44 -36.17
N PRO A 456 -28.30 -7.05 -36.43
CA PRO A 456 -28.42 -8.51 -36.47
C PRO A 456 -27.52 -9.10 -37.56
N ILE A 457 -26.79 -10.16 -37.21
CA ILE A 457 -25.87 -10.87 -38.11
C ILE A 457 -26.69 -11.56 -39.21
N GLY A 458 -26.47 -11.20 -40.47
CA GLY A 458 -27.34 -11.64 -41.57
C GLY A 458 -26.87 -11.37 -43.01
N ALA A 459 -25.56 -11.33 -43.27
CA ALA A 459 -25.02 -11.26 -44.63
C ALA A 459 -23.68 -12.02 -44.74
N PRO A 460 -23.37 -12.67 -45.90
CA PRO A 460 -22.16 -13.47 -46.05
C PRO A 460 -20.90 -12.60 -46.24
N ILE A 461 -19.80 -13.02 -45.63
CA ILE A 461 -18.48 -12.38 -45.79
C ILE A 461 -17.83 -12.91 -47.08
N ALA A 462 -17.55 -12.02 -48.03
CA ALA A 462 -16.74 -12.35 -49.20
C ALA A 462 -15.24 -12.47 -48.82
N PRO A 463 -14.47 -13.37 -49.46
CA PRO A 463 -13.05 -13.55 -49.15
C PRO A 463 -12.21 -12.34 -49.61
N PRO A 464 -11.10 -12.01 -48.91
CA PRO A 464 -10.21 -10.94 -49.33
C PRO A 464 -9.49 -11.31 -50.63
N ALA A 465 -9.59 -10.45 -51.64
CA ALA A 465 -8.89 -10.63 -52.91
C ALA A 465 -7.38 -10.39 -52.77
N THR A 466 -6.58 -11.34 -53.26
CA THR A 466 -5.11 -11.22 -53.32
C THR A 466 -4.70 -10.27 -54.44
N ALA A 467 -4.09 -9.15 -54.09
CA ALA A 467 -3.47 -8.24 -55.06
C ALA A 467 -2.05 -8.72 -55.43
N SER A 468 -1.80 -8.93 -56.72
CA SER A 468 -0.46 -9.10 -57.30
C SER A 468 -0.35 -8.16 -58.50
N PRO A 469 0.78 -7.43 -58.70
CA PRO A 469 0.82 -6.30 -59.62
C PRO A 469 1.07 -6.72 -61.08
N ALA A 470 0.30 -6.14 -62.01
CA ALA A 470 0.57 -6.17 -63.44
C ALA A 470 0.30 -4.78 -64.06
N ALA A 471 1.16 -4.37 -64.98
CA ALA A 471 1.28 -2.97 -65.40
C ALA A 471 0.21 -2.49 -66.41
N SER A 472 0.00 -1.16 -66.43
CA SER A 472 -0.51 -0.44 -67.61
C SER A 472 0.40 0.78 -67.88
N ARG A 473 0.44 1.22 -69.15
CA ARG A 473 1.40 2.23 -69.67
C ARG A 473 0.69 3.58 -69.84
N ALA A 474 1.40 4.70 -69.68
CA ALA A 474 1.68 5.65 -70.78
C ALA A 474 2.33 6.99 -70.34
N ALA A 475 2.97 7.62 -71.32
CA ALA A 475 3.23 9.06 -71.49
C ALA A 475 4.41 9.77 -70.77
N ALA A 476 5.28 10.35 -71.62
CA ALA A 476 5.94 11.66 -71.53
C ALA A 476 7.38 11.81 -70.94
N CYS A 477 8.29 12.13 -71.88
CA CYS A 477 9.43 13.09 -71.80
C CYS A 477 10.79 12.75 -71.16
N ALA A 478 11.80 12.90 -72.03
CA ALA A 478 13.18 13.39 -71.82
C ALA A 478 14.25 12.50 -71.13
N ASP A 479 15.36 12.31 -71.87
CA ASP A 479 16.79 12.44 -71.51
C ASP A 479 17.35 11.79 -70.21
N GLU A 480 18.53 11.15 -70.20
CA GLU A 480 19.50 10.84 -71.27
C GLU A 480 20.31 9.56 -70.93
N ARG A 481 21.11 9.10 -71.90
CA ARG A 481 22.23 8.11 -71.86
C ARG A 481 22.80 7.79 -70.45
N SER A 482 23.09 6.54 -70.04
CA SER A 482 24.11 5.64 -70.65
C SER A 482 24.20 4.29 -69.90
N ASN A 483 24.67 3.22 -70.58
CA ASN A 483 25.18 1.92 -70.06
C ASN A 483 24.22 1.03 -69.21
N SER A 484 24.05 -0.29 -69.40
CA SER A 484 24.97 -1.43 -69.68
C SER A 484 25.79 -1.86 -68.44
N VAL A 485 25.97 -3.15 -68.06
CA VAL A 485 25.86 -4.46 -68.74
C VAL A 485 25.28 -5.59 -67.83
N SER A 486 24.54 -6.52 -68.46
CA SER A 486 24.19 -7.93 -68.17
C SER A 486 24.58 -8.73 -66.88
N ALA A 487 23.55 -9.38 -66.29
CA ALA A 487 23.41 -10.85 -66.03
C ALA A 487 24.30 -11.57 -64.94
N SER A 488 24.07 -12.83 -64.48
CA SER A 488 23.04 -13.86 -64.77
C SER A 488 22.87 -14.96 -63.67
N VAL A 489 21.63 -15.40 -63.41
CA VAL A 489 21.13 -16.80 -63.19
C VAL A 489 21.57 -17.68 -61.97
N ASN A 490 20.60 -17.86 -61.05
CA ASN A 490 20.09 -19.05 -60.30
C ASN A 490 20.85 -19.90 -59.21
N PRO A 491 20.09 -20.43 -58.21
CA PRO A 491 20.44 -21.51 -57.24
C PRO A 491 19.97 -22.92 -57.78
N PRO A 492 19.65 -24.05 -57.05
CA PRO A 492 19.47 -24.30 -55.59
C PRO A 492 19.95 -25.68 -55.01
N ALA A 493 19.68 -25.95 -53.72
CA ALA A 493 19.39 -27.30 -53.19
C ALA A 493 18.68 -27.29 -51.81
N ARG A 494 17.96 -28.38 -51.47
CA ARG A 494 17.48 -28.77 -50.12
C ARG A 494 17.70 -30.28 -49.92
N GLN A 495 18.00 -30.71 -48.70
CA GLN A 495 17.65 -32.06 -48.17
C GLN A 495 17.85 -32.10 -46.63
N GLY A 496 17.43 -33.19 -45.96
CA GLY A 496 17.56 -33.37 -44.51
C GLY A 496 17.48 -34.83 -44.07
N PRO A 497 17.46 -35.15 -42.75
CA PRO A 497 17.18 -36.48 -42.20
C PRO A 497 15.95 -36.49 -41.26
N GLY A 498 15.48 -37.57 -40.62
CA GLY A 498 15.85 -39.00 -40.61
C GLY A 498 15.07 -39.76 -39.52
N ARG A 499 14.85 -41.09 -39.65
CA ARG A 499 14.12 -41.94 -38.66
C ARG A 499 15.08 -42.44 -37.56
N CYS A 500 14.75 -42.65 -36.28
CA CYS A 500 13.57 -43.16 -35.54
C CYS A 500 13.55 -44.70 -35.32
N ARG A 501 13.70 -45.11 -34.04
CA ARG A 501 13.61 -46.42 -33.35
C ARG A 501 13.29 -46.11 -31.85
N GLU A 502 12.73 -46.95 -30.98
CA GLU A 502 12.36 -48.38 -31.05
C GLU A 502 11.05 -48.68 -30.26
N ARG A 503 10.74 -49.93 -29.84
CA ARG A 503 9.36 -50.36 -29.44
C ARG A 503 9.22 -51.10 -28.07
N SER A 504 7.96 -51.09 -27.58
CA SER A 504 7.27 -52.10 -26.71
C SER A 504 7.70 -52.21 -25.23
N ALA A 505 6.87 -52.72 -24.30
CA ALA A 505 5.49 -53.27 -24.36
C ALA A 505 4.48 -52.34 -23.61
N GLY A 506 3.25 -52.67 -23.14
CA GLY A 506 2.46 -53.91 -23.01
C GLY A 506 2.55 -54.55 -21.60
N ARG A 507 1.47 -54.97 -20.92
CA ARG A 507 0.02 -55.01 -21.27
C ARG A 507 -0.80 -53.93 -20.57
#